data_AF-A0ABD0P6J2-F1
#
_entry.id   AF-A0ABD0P6J2-F1
#
_cell.length_a   1.000
_cell.length_b   1.000
_cell.length_c   1.000
_cell.angle_alpha   90.00
_cell.angle_beta   90.00
_cell.angle_gamma   90.00
#
_symmetry.space_group_name_H-M   'P 1'
#
loop_
_entity.id
_entity.type
_entity.pdbx_description
1 polymer ?
#
loop_
_entity_poly.entity_id
_entity_poly.type
_entity_poly.pdbx_seq_one_letter_code
_entity_poly.pdbx_strand_id
1 'polypeptide(L)'
;FPDCDESYPRAVDLLVNEDPTDQSPISVQRDYGFWCPRELKVEPELGYTFLGVRDCSPPCPNMYFRREELTFARYFIGVVSIVCLSATLFTFLTFLIDVTRFRYPERPIIFYAVCYMMVSLVFFLGFLLEDRVACNAANPSQYKTSTVTQGSHNKACTLLFMVLYFFTMAGSVWWVILTITWFLAAVPKWGSEAIEKKALLFHASAWGIPGMLTIALLALNKIEGDNISGVCFVGLYDVHTLRWFVLAPLCLDVLVGVSLLLAGIVALNRVRMEIPLEKENQDKLVKFMIRIGVFSVLYLVPLLTVVGCYLYEQTYRSIWETTLPHSLPFP
;
A
#
# COMPACT_ATOMS: atom_id res chain seq x y z
N PHE A 1 20.68 -43.00 6.40
CA PHE A 1 22.00 -42.41 6.71
C PHE A 1 22.91 -43.57 7.06
N PRO A 2 24.08 -43.72 6.43
CA PRO A 2 25.01 -44.80 6.81
C PRO A 2 25.64 -44.47 8.17
N ASP A 3 25.87 -45.51 8.98
CA ASP A 3 26.37 -45.40 10.35
C ASP A 3 27.77 -44.79 10.41
N CYS A 4 27.98 -43.88 11.37
CA CYS A 4 29.16 -43.01 11.47
C CYS A 4 30.45 -43.69 11.97
N ASP A 5 30.44 -45.00 12.20
CA ASP A 5 31.54 -45.71 12.88
C ASP A 5 32.49 -46.45 11.93
N GLU A 6 32.32 -46.35 10.61
CA GLU A 6 33.27 -46.91 9.65
C GLU A 6 34.37 -45.91 9.24
N SER A 7 35.63 -46.33 9.38
CA SER A 7 36.78 -45.56 8.89
C SER A 7 36.80 -45.46 7.36
N TYR A 8 36.97 -44.24 6.85
CA TYR A 8 37.06 -43.96 5.41
C TYR A 8 38.50 -44.12 4.88
N PRO A 9 38.70 -44.63 3.65
CA PRO A 9 37.70 -45.11 2.69
C PRO A 9 37.21 -46.53 2.97
N ARG A 10 35.91 -46.79 2.73
CA ARG A 10 35.32 -48.12 2.87
C ARG A 10 35.73 -48.99 1.68
N ALA A 11 35.94 -50.28 1.92
CA ALA A 11 36.36 -51.22 0.87
C ALA A 11 35.36 -51.34 -0.30
N VAL A 12 34.07 -51.08 -0.07
CA VAL A 12 33.02 -51.05 -1.10
C VAL A 12 33.19 -49.87 -2.06
N ASP A 13 33.72 -48.74 -1.57
CA ASP A 13 33.97 -47.54 -2.38
C ASP A 13 35.22 -47.70 -3.27
N LEU A 14 36.03 -48.74 -3.03
CA LEU A 14 37.26 -49.05 -3.79
C LEU A 14 37.05 -50.09 -4.91
N LEU A 15 35.86 -50.70 -4.99
CA LEU A 15 35.53 -51.73 -6.00
C LEU A 15 34.66 -51.18 -7.13
N VAL A 16 35.01 -50.00 -7.66
CA VAL A 16 34.49 -49.56 -8.96
C VAL A 16 35.38 -50.19 -10.03
N ASN A 17 34.89 -51.28 -10.63
CA ASN A 17 35.44 -51.82 -11.86
C ASN A 17 35.37 -50.74 -12.95
N GLU A 18 36.52 -50.47 -13.57
CA GLU A 18 36.67 -49.61 -14.74
C GLU A 18 35.87 -50.15 -15.93
N ASP A 19 34.98 -49.33 -16.48
CA ASP A 19 34.73 -49.29 -17.93
C ASP A 19 34.31 -47.86 -18.33
N PRO A 20 35.05 -47.16 -19.23
CA PRO A 20 34.87 -45.74 -19.48
C PRO A 20 34.02 -45.49 -20.73
N THR A 21 32.71 -45.31 -20.59
CA THR A 21 31.89 -44.68 -21.64
C THR A 21 30.81 -43.78 -21.07
N ASP A 22 31.07 -42.48 -21.20
CA ASP A 22 30.11 -41.46 -21.62
C ASP A 22 28.79 -41.35 -20.82
N GLN A 23 28.89 -40.89 -19.57
CA GLN A 23 27.79 -40.18 -18.92
C GLN A 23 28.35 -38.93 -18.25
N SER A 24 28.15 -37.79 -18.90
CA SER A 24 28.23 -36.47 -18.26
C SER A 24 27.52 -36.54 -16.91
N PRO A 25 28.12 -36.08 -15.79
CA PRO A 25 27.42 -36.08 -14.53
C PRO A 25 26.22 -35.16 -14.70
N ILE A 26 25.01 -35.74 -14.71
CA ILE A 26 23.77 -35.00 -14.59
C ILE A 26 23.95 -34.18 -13.32
N SER A 27 24.15 -32.87 -13.48
CA SER A 27 24.16 -31.94 -12.38
C SER A 27 22.78 -32.05 -11.73
N VAL A 28 22.70 -32.80 -10.64
CA VAL A 28 21.54 -32.75 -9.74
C VAL A 28 21.55 -31.32 -9.21
N GLN A 29 20.79 -30.45 -9.86
CA GLN A 29 20.56 -29.09 -9.41
C GLN A 29 19.71 -29.22 -8.14
N ARG A 30 20.37 -29.48 -7.02
CA ARG A 30 19.77 -29.39 -5.70
C ARG A 30 19.38 -27.94 -5.54
N ASP A 31 18.08 -27.70 -5.48
CA ASP A 31 17.50 -26.40 -5.18
C ASP A 31 17.76 -26.14 -3.69
N TYR A 32 18.98 -25.71 -3.37
CA TYR A 32 19.33 -25.20 -2.06
C TYR A 32 18.58 -23.88 -1.93
N GLY A 33 17.33 -23.93 -1.46
CA GLY A 33 16.51 -22.76 -1.23
C GLY A 33 17.27 -21.67 -0.47
N PHE A 34 16.81 -20.43 -0.57
CA PHE A 34 17.46 -19.26 0.02
C PHE A 34 17.87 -19.52 1.48
N TRP A 35 19.12 -19.23 1.83
CA TRP A 35 19.63 -19.27 3.21
C TRP A 35 19.98 -17.85 3.65
N CYS A 36 19.51 -17.46 4.84
CA CYS A 36 19.73 -16.09 5.32
C CYS A 36 21.22 -15.84 5.62
N PRO A 37 21.88 -14.90 4.91
CA PRO A 37 23.25 -14.49 5.19
C PRO A 37 23.40 -14.01 6.63
N ARG A 38 24.57 -14.21 7.23
CA ARG A 38 24.83 -13.85 8.63
C ARG A 38 24.55 -12.37 8.90
N GLU A 39 24.80 -11.53 7.91
CA GLU A 39 24.68 -10.07 7.97
C GLU A 39 23.23 -9.59 8.04
N LEU A 40 22.28 -10.42 7.59
CA LEU A 40 20.84 -10.14 7.53
C LEU A 40 20.06 -10.86 8.64
N LYS A 41 20.73 -11.65 9.49
CA LYS A 41 20.10 -12.34 10.60
C LYS A 41 19.66 -11.36 11.68
N VAL A 42 18.45 -11.55 12.17
CA VAL A 42 17.84 -10.77 13.25
C VAL A 42 17.61 -11.64 14.48
N GLU A 43 17.33 -11.01 15.63
CA GLU A 43 17.01 -11.76 16.85
C GLU A 43 15.76 -12.65 16.66
N PRO A 44 15.79 -13.94 17.07
CA PRO A 44 14.68 -14.88 16.85
C PRO A 44 13.34 -14.47 17.50
N GLU A 45 13.40 -13.65 18.55
CA GLU A 45 12.22 -13.16 19.28
C GLU A 45 11.34 -12.23 18.43
N LEU A 46 11.89 -11.68 17.35
CA LEU A 46 11.20 -10.74 16.46
C LEU A 46 10.32 -11.45 15.43
N GLY A 47 10.56 -12.74 15.15
CA GLY A 47 9.73 -13.56 14.25
C GLY A 47 9.68 -13.08 12.81
N TYR A 48 10.68 -12.31 12.35
CA TYR A 48 10.72 -11.76 10.99
C TYR A 48 10.97 -12.86 9.96
N THR A 49 10.40 -12.66 8.78
CA THR A 49 10.55 -13.58 7.66
C THR A 49 10.91 -12.81 6.40
N PHE A 50 11.87 -13.34 5.64
CA PHE A 50 12.29 -12.79 4.35
C PHE A 50 12.55 -13.95 3.39
N LEU A 51 11.93 -13.90 2.20
CA LEU A 51 12.01 -14.97 1.19
C LEU A 51 11.69 -16.39 1.75
N GLY A 52 10.71 -16.47 2.65
CA GLY A 52 10.31 -17.72 3.30
C GLY A 52 11.24 -18.21 4.43
N VAL A 53 12.36 -17.52 4.69
CA VAL A 53 13.31 -17.85 5.77
C VAL A 53 13.00 -17.02 7.01
N ARG A 54 12.93 -17.69 8.17
CA ARG A 54 12.76 -17.06 9.48
C ARG A 54 14.03 -16.39 9.95
N ASP A 55 13.88 -15.43 10.86
CA ASP A 55 14.95 -14.69 11.52
C ASP A 55 15.86 -13.96 10.52
N CYS A 56 15.26 -13.49 9.42
CA CYS A 56 15.92 -12.81 8.33
C CYS A 56 15.19 -11.52 7.96
N SER A 57 15.95 -10.45 7.68
CA SER A 57 15.42 -9.14 7.33
C SER A 57 15.91 -8.67 5.96
N PRO A 58 15.09 -7.95 5.17
CA PRO A 58 15.53 -7.39 3.90
C PRO A 58 16.68 -6.38 4.08
N PRO A 59 17.66 -6.35 3.16
CA PRO A 59 18.71 -5.33 3.18
C PRO A 59 18.18 -3.93 2.87
N CYS A 60 18.90 -2.92 3.37
CA CYS A 60 18.74 -1.53 2.97
C CYS A 60 20.10 -0.98 2.48
N PRO A 61 20.18 -0.38 1.27
CA PRO A 61 19.11 -0.07 0.32
C PRO A 61 18.53 -1.31 -0.39
N ASN A 62 17.44 -1.11 -1.15
CA ASN A 62 16.72 -2.17 -1.85
C ASN A 62 17.64 -2.96 -2.81
N MET A 63 17.57 -4.30 -2.77
CA MET A 63 18.42 -5.18 -3.60
C MET A 63 18.03 -5.23 -5.09
N TYR A 64 16.78 -4.89 -5.42
CA TYR A 64 16.24 -5.01 -6.78
C TYR A 64 16.55 -3.79 -7.66
N PHE A 65 16.97 -2.67 -7.06
CA PHE A 65 17.14 -1.39 -7.73
C PHE A 65 18.57 -0.87 -7.60
N ARG A 66 19.02 -0.15 -8.63
CA ARG A 66 20.29 0.58 -8.57
C ARG A 66 20.14 1.84 -7.72
N ARG A 67 21.25 2.32 -7.14
CA ARG A 67 21.25 3.55 -6.33
C ARG A 67 20.74 4.79 -7.09
N GLU A 68 21.05 4.86 -8.37
CA GLU A 68 20.58 5.91 -9.29
C GLU A 68 19.05 5.89 -9.46
N GLU A 69 18.44 4.71 -9.58
CA GLU A 69 17.00 4.52 -9.67
C GLU A 69 16.29 4.86 -8.35
N LEU A 70 16.87 4.46 -7.22
CA LEU A 70 16.35 4.79 -5.89
C LEU A 70 16.39 6.29 -5.62
N THR A 71 17.48 6.96 -6.02
CA THR A 71 17.62 8.41 -5.89
C THR A 71 16.59 9.13 -6.75
N PHE A 72 16.41 8.70 -8.00
CA PHE A 72 15.37 9.24 -8.88
C PHE A 72 13.96 9.09 -8.27
N ALA A 73 13.62 7.88 -7.80
CA ALA A 73 12.32 7.61 -7.18
C ALA A 73 12.06 8.51 -5.96
N ARG A 74 13.07 8.66 -5.09
CA ARG A 74 12.98 9.51 -3.90
C ARG A 74 12.76 10.98 -4.24
N TYR A 75 13.51 11.53 -5.19
CA TYR A 75 13.31 12.91 -5.65
C TYR A 75 11.95 13.10 -6.30
N PHE A 76 11.50 12.15 -7.12
CA PHE A 76 10.19 12.21 -7.75
C PHE A 76 9.06 12.24 -6.72
N ILE A 77 9.09 11.31 -5.74
CA ILE A 77 8.12 11.27 -4.63
C ILE A 77 8.16 12.57 -3.82
N GLY A 78 9.36 13.07 -3.51
CA GLY A 78 9.55 14.33 -2.79
C GLY A 78 8.91 15.52 -3.50
N VAL A 79 9.19 15.72 -4.79
CA VAL A 79 8.64 16.83 -5.57
C VAL A 79 7.12 16.73 -5.68
N VAL A 80 6.58 15.54 -5.99
CA VAL A 80 5.14 15.31 -6.09
C VAL A 80 4.44 15.57 -4.75
N SER A 81 5.05 15.14 -3.64
CA SER A 81 4.50 15.37 -2.30
C SER A 81 4.40 16.85 -1.95
N ILE A 82 5.39 17.67 -2.32
CA ILE A 82 5.38 19.12 -2.09
C ILE A 82 4.27 19.79 -2.90
N VAL A 83 4.13 19.43 -4.18
CA VAL A 83 3.06 19.96 -5.04
C VAL A 83 1.70 19.59 -4.46
N CYS A 84 1.50 18.32 -4.09
CA CYS A 84 0.24 17.85 -3.52
C CYS A 84 -0.07 18.51 -2.17
N LEU A 85 0.93 18.64 -1.29
CA LEU A 85 0.79 19.30 0.01
C LEU A 85 0.38 20.76 -0.17
N SER A 86 1.00 21.50 -1.10
CA SER A 86 0.65 22.90 -1.36
C SER A 86 -0.79 23.05 -1.88
N ALA A 87 -1.22 22.20 -2.81
CA ALA A 87 -2.56 22.25 -3.40
C ALA A 87 -3.65 21.88 -2.39
N THR A 88 -3.41 20.83 -1.59
CA THR A 88 -4.36 20.38 -0.56
C THR A 88 -4.42 21.35 0.61
N LEU A 89 -3.29 21.92 1.03
CA LEU A 89 -3.24 22.96 2.05
C LEU A 89 -4.02 24.21 1.61
N PHE A 90 -3.85 24.67 0.37
CA PHE A 90 -4.63 25.78 -0.16
C PHE A 90 -6.14 25.48 -0.13
N THR A 91 -6.54 24.27 -0.51
CA THR A 91 -7.95 23.83 -0.46
C THR A 91 -8.48 23.84 0.98
N PHE A 92 -7.70 23.31 1.93
CA PHE A 92 -8.08 23.28 3.34
C PHE A 92 -8.19 24.67 3.96
N LEU A 93 -7.22 25.56 3.70
CA LEU A 93 -7.27 26.96 4.16
C LEU A 93 -8.47 27.70 3.58
N THR A 94 -8.78 27.49 2.29
CA THR A 94 -9.97 28.06 1.66
C THR A 94 -11.25 27.61 2.34
N PHE A 95 -11.32 26.33 2.74
CA PHE A 95 -12.44 25.82 3.52
C PHE A 95 -12.55 26.49 4.90
N LEU A 96 -11.44 26.69 5.61
CA LEU A 96 -11.45 27.32 6.94
C LEU A 96 -11.95 28.77 6.91
N ILE A 97 -11.75 29.49 5.81
CA ILE A 97 -12.24 30.87 5.63
C ILE A 97 -13.77 30.91 5.59
N ASP A 98 -14.42 29.92 4.95
CA ASP A 98 -15.88 29.85 4.84
C ASP A 98 -16.40 28.42 4.99
N VAL A 99 -16.42 27.96 6.25
CA VAL A 99 -16.89 26.61 6.61
C VAL A 99 -18.39 26.42 6.38
N THR A 100 -19.17 27.51 6.41
CA THR A 100 -20.64 27.46 6.34
C THR A 100 -21.19 27.29 4.94
N ARG A 101 -20.38 27.60 3.93
CA ARG A 101 -20.74 27.48 2.51
C ARG A 101 -20.79 26.04 2.02
N PHE A 102 -20.00 25.13 2.59
CA PHE A 102 -19.88 23.76 2.10
C PHE A 102 -20.82 22.81 2.86
N ARG A 103 -22.03 22.63 2.32
CA ARG A 103 -23.00 21.65 2.83
C ARG A 103 -22.83 20.29 2.15
N TYR A 104 -23.44 19.26 2.72
CA TYR A 104 -23.60 17.99 2.01
C TYR A 104 -24.36 18.24 0.70
N PRO A 105 -23.95 17.65 -0.44
CA PRO A 105 -23.01 16.53 -0.59
C PRO A 105 -21.54 16.91 -0.88
N GLU A 106 -21.15 18.20 -0.85
CA GLU A 106 -19.75 18.63 -1.14
C GLU A 106 -18.78 18.36 0.02
N ARG A 107 -19.30 18.35 1.25
CA ARG A 107 -18.52 18.24 2.48
C ARG A 107 -17.50 17.08 2.52
N PRO A 108 -17.79 15.85 2.00
CA PRO A 108 -16.81 14.77 1.91
C PRO A 108 -15.53 15.12 1.14
N ILE A 109 -15.59 16.00 0.13
CA ILE A 109 -14.42 16.42 -0.67
C ILE A 109 -13.36 17.09 0.23
N ILE A 110 -13.80 17.83 1.25
CA ILE A 110 -12.90 18.52 2.17
C ILE A 110 -12.18 17.52 3.08
N PHE A 111 -12.91 16.56 3.66
CA PHE A 111 -12.29 15.53 4.51
C PHE A 111 -11.34 14.65 3.71
N TYR A 112 -11.71 14.34 2.47
CA TYR A 112 -10.84 13.69 1.52
C TYR A 112 -9.55 14.51 1.28
N ALA A 113 -9.65 15.81 0.99
CA ALA A 113 -8.47 16.68 0.82
C ALA A 113 -7.57 16.74 2.06
N VAL A 114 -8.15 16.76 3.27
CA VAL A 114 -7.39 16.69 4.54
C VAL A 114 -6.64 15.37 4.67
N CYS A 115 -7.23 14.24 4.26
CA CYS A 115 -6.54 12.95 4.26
C CYS A 115 -5.29 12.97 3.36
N TYR A 116 -5.42 13.46 2.13
CA TYR A 116 -4.29 13.53 1.20
C TYR A 116 -3.26 14.61 1.55
N MET A 117 -3.66 15.66 2.27
CA MET A 117 -2.71 16.61 2.87
C MET A 117 -1.80 15.90 3.87
N MET A 118 -2.36 15.07 4.76
CA MET A 118 -1.58 14.30 5.74
C MET A 118 -0.72 13.22 5.09
N VAL A 119 -1.23 12.51 4.08
CA VAL A 119 -0.44 11.55 3.28
C VAL A 119 0.76 12.24 2.62
N SER A 120 0.53 13.40 2.00
CA SER A 120 1.60 14.17 1.34
C SER A 120 2.62 14.69 2.33
N LEU A 121 2.17 15.12 3.53
CA LEU A 121 3.07 15.51 4.61
C LEU A 121 3.97 14.35 5.05
N VAL A 122 3.45 13.13 5.17
CA VAL A 122 4.28 11.97 5.54
C VAL A 122 5.34 11.67 4.48
N PHE A 123 4.98 11.69 3.19
CA PHE A 123 5.96 11.50 2.12
C PHE A 123 7.00 12.64 2.06
N PHE A 124 6.59 13.88 2.33
CA PHE A 124 7.52 15.00 2.43
C PHE A 124 8.50 14.82 3.61
N LEU A 125 8.00 14.38 4.77
CA LEU A 125 8.85 14.06 5.92
C LEU A 125 9.79 12.88 5.61
N GLY A 126 9.30 11.84 4.92
CA GLY A 126 10.13 10.73 4.46
C GLY A 126 11.26 11.19 3.53
N PHE A 127 10.97 12.11 2.60
CA PHE A 127 11.98 12.72 1.74
C PHE A 127 13.07 13.46 2.55
N LEU A 128 12.70 14.22 3.59
CA LEU A 128 13.67 14.93 4.45
C LEU A 128 14.48 14.00 5.36
N LEU A 129 13.88 12.88 5.79
CA LEU A 129 14.48 11.94 6.73
C LEU A 129 15.28 10.83 6.04
N GLU A 130 15.17 10.72 4.71
CA GLU A 130 15.84 9.73 3.87
C GLU A 130 15.63 8.30 4.42
N ASP A 131 16.70 7.51 4.55
CA ASP A 131 16.65 6.12 4.99
C ASP A 131 16.60 5.97 6.52
N ARG A 132 16.70 7.07 7.29
CA ARG A 132 16.85 7.01 8.76
C ARG A 132 15.64 6.41 9.48
N VAL A 133 14.47 6.51 8.86
CA VAL A 133 13.21 6.00 9.44
C VAL A 133 12.89 4.61 8.91
N ALA A 134 13.13 4.37 7.62
CA ALA A 134 12.83 3.09 6.97
C ALA A 134 13.90 2.02 7.23
N CYS A 135 15.12 2.40 7.63
CA CYS A 135 16.25 1.49 7.76
C CYS A 135 16.93 1.55 9.14
N ASN A 136 17.30 0.37 9.64
CA ASN A 136 18.15 0.20 10.80
C ASN A 136 19.62 0.42 10.40
N ALA A 137 20.39 1.07 11.27
CA ALA A 137 21.80 1.31 11.03
C ALA A 137 22.61 0.00 11.05
N ALA A 138 23.61 -0.10 10.17
CA ALA A 138 24.57 -1.21 10.19
C ALA A 138 25.36 -1.22 11.50
N ASN A 139 25.67 -2.42 11.99
CA ASN A 139 26.53 -2.59 13.16
C ASN A 139 27.70 -3.53 12.83
N PRO A 140 28.85 -2.98 12.40
CA PRO A 140 30.03 -3.77 12.04
C PRO A 140 30.54 -4.65 13.19
N SER A 141 30.37 -4.21 14.45
CA SER A 141 30.82 -4.98 15.63
C SER A 141 30.07 -6.30 15.80
N GLN A 142 28.85 -6.40 15.27
CA GLN A 142 28.01 -7.59 15.30
C GLN A 142 27.92 -8.28 13.94
N TYR A 143 28.73 -7.86 12.95
CA TYR A 143 28.64 -8.31 11.55
C TYR A 143 27.23 -8.11 10.97
N LYS A 144 26.52 -7.03 11.33
CA LYS A 144 25.17 -6.71 10.83
C LYS A 144 25.24 -5.59 9.79
N THR A 145 24.62 -5.80 8.63
CA THR A 145 24.45 -4.74 7.62
C THR A 145 23.19 -3.91 7.91
N SER A 146 22.97 -2.85 7.13
CA SER A 146 21.74 -2.07 7.24
C SER A 146 20.56 -2.89 6.72
N THR A 147 19.52 -3.00 7.52
CA THR A 147 18.30 -3.77 7.23
C THR A 147 17.08 -2.86 7.30
N VAL A 148 16.00 -3.29 6.68
CA VAL A 148 14.72 -2.59 6.76
C VAL A 148 14.17 -2.64 8.19
N THR A 149 13.61 -1.52 8.65
CA THR A 149 12.89 -1.47 9.92
C THR A 149 11.63 -2.34 9.83
N GLN A 150 11.49 -3.28 10.75
CA GLN A 150 10.33 -4.15 10.86
C GLN A 150 9.70 -4.01 12.25
N GLY A 151 8.39 -4.14 12.33
CA GLY A 151 7.62 -3.98 13.56
C GLY A 151 7.60 -2.55 14.12
N SER A 152 7.17 -2.44 15.38
CA SER A 152 6.82 -1.18 16.07
C SER A 152 7.91 -0.66 17.03
N HIS A 153 9.12 -1.21 16.92
CA HIS A 153 10.25 -0.84 17.78
C HIS A 153 10.72 0.58 17.48
N ASN A 154 10.87 0.93 16.20
CA ASN A 154 11.20 2.28 15.78
C ASN A 154 9.96 3.18 15.86
N LYS A 155 9.97 4.11 16.82
CA LYS A 155 8.83 5.00 17.09
C LYS A 155 8.56 5.98 15.96
N ALA A 156 9.59 6.46 15.28
CA ALA A 156 9.42 7.35 14.12
C ALA A 156 8.76 6.60 12.96
N CYS A 157 9.22 5.39 12.65
CA CYS A 157 8.65 4.55 11.60
C CYS A 157 7.19 4.20 11.91
N THR A 158 6.93 3.81 13.15
CA THR A 158 5.57 3.49 13.63
C THR A 158 4.64 4.70 13.48
N LEU A 159 5.09 5.90 13.83
CA LEU A 159 4.29 7.12 13.71
C LEU A 159 3.99 7.47 12.23
N LEU A 160 4.99 7.41 11.35
CA LEU A 160 4.79 7.66 9.92
C LEU A 160 3.82 6.64 9.33
N PHE A 161 3.98 5.36 9.67
CA PHE A 161 3.05 4.30 9.29
C PHE A 161 1.61 4.60 9.76
N MET A 162 1.42 4.91 11.04
CA MET A 162 0.09 5.17 11.60
C MET A 162 -0.62 6.28 10.83
N VAL A 163 0.07 7.41 10.59
CA VAL A 163 -0.51 8.55 9.87
C VAL A 163 -0.76 8.16 8.40
N LEU A 164 0.23 7.61 7.71
CA LEU A 164 0.13 7.29 6.29
C LEU A 164 -0.99 6.28 6.01
N TYR A 165 -1.00 5.16 6.74
CA TYR A 165 -1.98 4.10 6.53
C TYR A 165 -3.38 4.55 6.93
N PHE A 166 -3.55 5.19 8.10
CA PHE A 166 -4.85 5.67 8.56
C PHE A 166 -5.47 6.66 7.56
N PHE A 167 -4.72 7.68 7.12
CA PHE A 167 -5.26 8.69 6.21
C PHE A 167 -5.44 8.18 4.78
N THR A 168 -4.62 7.22 4.32
CA THR A 168 -4.84 6.56 3.03
C THR A 168 -6.16 5.79 3.02
N MET A 169 -6.40 4.98 4.06
CA MET A 169 -7.65 4.22 4.22
C MET A 169 -8.85 5.13 4.49
N ALA A 170 -8.68 6.20 5.27
CA ALA A 170 -9.76 7.17 5.46
C ALA A 170 -10.11 7.90 4.16
N GLY A 171 -9.11 8.23 3.34
CA GLY A 171 -9.31 8.82 2.01
C GLY A 171 -10.15 7.93 1.10
N SER A 172 -9.89 6.61 1.07
CA SER A 172 -10.68 5.67 0.26
C SER A 172 -12.13 5.58 0.75
N VAL A 173 -12.36 5.50 2.07
CA VAL A 173 -13.71 5.47 2.64
C VAL A 173 -14.46 6.79 2.40
N TRP A 174 -13.77 7.95 2.48
CA TRP A 174 -14.36 9.25 2.15
C TRP A 174 -14.77 9.36 0.70
N TRP A 175 -14.02 8.74 -0.23
CA TRP A 175 -14.45 8.64 -1.62
C TRP A 175 -15.71 7.77 -1.76
N VAL A 176 -15.79 6.63 -1.07
CA VAL A 176 -17.02 5.82 -1.07
C VAL A 176 -18.20 6.64 -0.54
N ILE A 177 -18.02 7.36 0.57
CA ILE A 177 -19.06 8.26 1.10
C ILE A 177 -19.46 9.32 0.08
N LEU A 178 -18.50 9.90 -0.66
CA LEU A 178 -18.81 10.85 -1.75
C LEU A 178 -19.67 10.19 -2.84
N THR A 179 -19.39 8.94 -3.23
CA THR A 179 -20.23 8.21 -4.19
C THR A 179 -21.62 7.89 -3.64
N ILE A 180 -21.73 7.56 -2.34
CA ILE A 180 -23.01 7.34 -1.66
C ILE A 180 -23.83 8.63 -1.63
N THR A 181 -23.26 9.75 -1.18
CA THR A 181 -23.98 11.02 -1.10
C THR A 181 -24.38 11.52 -2.49
N TRP A 182 -23.54 11.31 -3.49
CA TRP A 182 -23.87 11.58 -4.89
C TRP A 182 -25.03 10.73 -5.39
N PHE A 183 -25.01 9.42 -5.13
CA PHE A 183 -26.10 8.52 -5.49
C PHE A 183 -27.42 8.91 -4.80
N LEU A 184 -27.38 9.22 -3.50
CA LEU A 184 -28.55 9.67 -2.73
C LEU A 184 -29.10 11.02 -3.24
N ALA A 185 -28.23 11.93 -3.66
CA ALA A 185 -28.66 13.16 -4.32
C ALA A 185 -29.27 12.88 -5.70
N ALA A 186 -28.79 11.86 -6.42
CA ALA A 186 -29.22 11.57 -7.79
C ALA A 186 -30.51 10.78 -7.93
N VAL A 187 -30.65 9.70 -7.17
CA VAL A 187 -31.72 8.72 -7.38
C VAL A 187 -32.92 9.01 -6.49
N PRO A 188 -32.80 8.98 -5.14
CA PRO A 188 -33.91 9.34 -4.27
C PRO A 188 -34.07 10.86 -4.11
N LYS A 189 -33.24 11.68 -4.78
CA LYS A 189 -33.31 13.15 -4.76
C LYS A 189 -33.26 13.75 -3.36
N TRP A 190 -32.43 13.19 -2.48
CA TRP A 190 -32.30 13.70 -1.11
C TRP A 190 -31.69 15.10 -1.11
N GLY A 191 -32.35 16.03 -0.41
CA GLY A 191 -31.80 17.36 -0.13
C GLY A 191 -30.65 17.30 0.88
N SER A 192 -29.87 18.39 0.98
CA SER A 192 -28.72 18.48 1.89
C SER A 192 -29.07 18.17 3.34
N GLU A 193 -30.25 18.60 3.81
CA GLU A 193 -30.72 18.36 5.18
C GLU A 193 -30.96 16.88 5.49
N ALA A 194 -31.48 16.12 4.52
CA ALA A 194 -31.73 14.68 4.68
C ALA A 194 -30.41 13.90 4.75
N ILE A 195 -29.42 14.28 3.94
CA ILE A 195 -28.08 13.68 3.95
C ILE A 195 -27.35 14.05 5.26
N GLU A 196 -27.49 15.28 5.72
CA GLU A 196 -26.86 15.76 6.95
C GLU A 196 -27.35 15.01 8.20
N LYS A 197 -28.62 14.56 8.23
CA LYS A 197 -29.14 13.66 9.28
C LYS A 197 -28.40 12.32 9.37
N LYS A 198 -27.65 11.92 8.34
CA LYS A 198 -26.81 10.71 8.32
C LYS A 198 -25.31 10.99 8.51
N ALA A 199 -24.91 12.25 8.67
CA ALA A 199 -23.51 12.64 8.79
C ALA A 199 -22.75 11.89 9.88
N LEU A 200 -23.38 11.63 11.05
CA LEU A 200 -22.75 10.87 12.13
C LEU A 200 -22.28 9.49 11.68
N LEU A 201 -23.09 8.78 10.87
CA LEU A 201 -22.75 7.45 10.36
C LEU A 201 -21.59 7.52 9.35
N PHE A 202 -21.60 8.53 8.48
CA PHE A 202 -20.51 8.77 7.52
C PHE A 202 -19.19 9.04 8.25
N HIS A 203 -19.20 9.90 9.25
CA HIS A 203 -18.01 10.19 10.05
C HIS A 203 -17.54 8.98 10.87
N ALA A 204 -18.46 8.25 11.49
CA ALA A 204 -18.12 7.07 12.28
C ALA A 204 -17.48 5.97 11.42
N SER A 205 -17.99 5.73 10.21
CA SER A 205 -17.40 4.76 9.28
C SER A 205 -16.05 5.22 8.72
N ALA A 206 -15.97 6.48 8.27
CA ALA A 206 -14.76 7.05 7.67
C ALA A 206 -13.55 7.07 8.59
N TRP A 207 -13.75 7.23 9.90
CA TRP A 207 -12.67 7.24 10.87
C TRP A 207 -12.53 5.92 11.63
N GLY A 208 -13.64 5.23 11.89
CA GLY A 208 -13.67 3.98 12.62
C GLY A 208 -13.02 2.83 11.84
N ILE A 209 -13.36 2.65 10.56
CA ILE A 209 -12.82 1.56 9.75
C ILE A 209 -11.28 1.67 9.61
N PRO A 210 -10.71 2.80 9.19
CA PRO A 210 -9.25 2.97 9.15
C PRO A 210 -8.59 2.84 10.51
N GLY A 211 -9.22 3.37 11.57
CA GLY A 211 -8.71 3.28 12.93
C GLY A 211 -8.59 1.83 13.39
N MET A 212 -9.64 1.04 13.19
CA MET A 212 -9.64 -0.40 13.51
C MET A 212 -8.58 -1.16 12.73
N LEU A 213 -8.44 -0.93 11.42
CA LEU A 213 -7.41 -1.56 10.59
C LEU A 213 -6.00 -1.18 11.06
N THR A 214 -5.77 0.09 11.41
CA THR A 214 -4.47 0.58 11.90
C THR A 214 -4.11 -0.08 13.23
N ILE A 215 -5.06 -0.16 14.18
CA ILE A 215 -4.87 -0.82 15.48
C ILE A 215 -4.58 -2.31 15.28
N ALA A 216 -5.29 -2.99 14.39
CA ALA A 216 -5.06 -4.39 14.09
C ALA A 216 -3.62 -4.63 13.58
N LEU A 217 -3.13 -3.80 12.65
CA LEU A 217 -1.78 -3.91 12.13
C LEU A 217 -0.69 -3.63 13.18
N LEU A 218 -0.95 -2.69 14.09
CA LEU A 218 -0.08 -2.42 15.23
C LEU A 218 -0.01 -3.61 16.19
N ALA A 219 -1.17 -4.20 16.51
CA ALA A 219 -1.26 -5.36 17.38
C ALA A 219 -0.57 -6.60 16.77
N LEU A 220 -0.62 -6.73 15.44
CA LEU A 220 0.06 -7.80 14.70
C LEU A 220 1.54 -7.51 14.42
N ASN A 221 2.05 -6.33 14.78
CA ASN A 221 3.43 -5.88 14.56
C ASN A 221 3.87 -5.97 13.08
N LYS A 222 2.96 -5.71 12.13
CA LYS A 222 3.17 -5.87 10.67
C LYS A 222 3.70 -4.62 9.96
N ILE A 223 4.39 -3.74 10.69
CA ILE A 223 4.94 -2.50 10.12
C ILE A 223 6.24 -2.80 9.40
N GLU A 224 6.42 -2.23 8.22
CA GLU A 224 7.59 -2.45 7.36
C GLU A 224 8.10 -1.11 6.82
N GLY A 225 9.41 -0.90 6.85
CA GLY A 225 10.06 0.24 6.22
C GLY A 225 10.07 0.10 4.69
N ASP A 226 9.80 1.20 4.00
CA ASP A 226 9.96 1.32 2.56
C ASP A 226 11.29 2.00 2.25
N ASN A 227 12.29 1.19 1.88
CA ASN A 227 13.64 1.64 1.52
C ASN A 227 13.71 2.32 0.14
N ILE A 228 12.59 2.44 -0.60
CA ILE A 228 12.50 3.23 -1.82
C ILE A 228 12.02 4.64 -1.48
N SER A 229 10.87 4.75 -0.81
CA SER A 229 10.23 6.04 -0.53
C SER A 229 10.69 6.73 0.76
N GLY A 230 11.35 6.02 1.67
CA GLY A 230 11.83 6.56 2.96
C GLY A 230 10.74 6.70 4.03
N VAL A 231 9.56 6.10 3.82
CA VAL A 231 8.48 6.04 4.81
C VAL A 231 8.29 4.61 5.34
N CYS A 232 7.28 4.38 6.16
CA CYS A 232 6.91 3.05 6.63
C CYS A 232 5.47 2.73 6.24
N PHE A 233 5.27 1.52 5.74
CA PHE A 233 3.99 1.03 5.26
C PHE A 233 3.79 -0.44 5.65
N VAL A 234 2.88 -1.13 4.96
CA VAL A 234 2.52 -2.52 5.23
C VAL A 234 2.34 -3.29 3.93
N GLY A 235 2.67 -4.58 3.94
CA GLY A 235 2.46 -5.48 2.80
C GLY A 235 3.55 -5.39 1.73
N LEU A 236 4.68 -4.76 2.05
CA LEU A 236 5.86 -4.64 1.20
C LEU A 236 6.58 -5.98 1.10
N TYR A 237 6.70 -6.72 2.20
CA TYR A 237 7.38 -8.02 2.23
C TYR A 237 6.42 -9.18 2.58
N ASP A 238 5.26 -8.89 3.18
CA ASP A 238 4.23 -9.88 3.50
C ASP A 238 3.01 -9.79 2.57
N VAL A 239 2.88 -10.77 1.66
CA VAL A 239 1.76 -10.88 0.70
C VAL A 239 0.41 -11.09 1.40
N HIS A 240 0.38 -11.83 2.51
CA HIS A 240 -0.88 -12.04 3.24
C HIS A 240 -1.38 -10.73 3.83
N THR A 241 -0.47 -9.95 4.41
CA THR A 241 -0.83 -8.65 4.98
C THR A 241 -1.24 -7.68 3.87
N LEU A 242 -0.51 -7.62 2.74
CA LEU A 242 -0.90 -6.84 1.56
C LEU A 242 -2.33 -7.18 1.11
N ARG A 243 -2.64 -8.48 0.95
CA ARG A 243 -3.93 -8.94 0.44
C ARG A 243 -5.10 -8.54 1.33
N TRP A 244 -4.97 -8.76 2.64
CA TRP A 244 -6.09 -8.59 3.56
C TRP A 244 -6.25 -7.18 4.12
N PHE A 245 -5.15 -6.44 4.31
CA PHE A 245 -5.20 -5.12 4.92
C PHE A 245 -5.11 -3.99 3.89
N VAL A 246 -4.60 -4.22 2.69
CA VAL A 246 -4.52 -3.19 1.64
C VAL A 246 -5.47 -3.48 0.50
N LEU A 247 -5.28 -4.60 -0.18
CA LEU A 247 -6.01 -4.90 -1.42
C LEU A 247 -7.49 -5.17 -1.17
N ALA A 248 -7.85 -5.99 -0.18
CA ALA A 248 -9.25 -6.33 0.09
C ALA A 248 -10.12 -5.11 0.46
N PRO A 249 -9.69 -4.19 1.36
CA PRO A 249 -10.41 -2.94 1.61
C PRO A 249 -10.55 -2.06 0.37
N LEU A 250 -9.46 -1.86 -0.40
CA LEU A 250 -9.50 -1.04 -1.61
C LEU A 250 -10.42 -1.63 -2.69
N CYS A 251 -10.38 -2.94 -2.89
CA CYS A 251 -11.29 -3.61 -3.82
C CYS A 251 -12.75 -3.49 -3.38
N LEU A 252 -13.04 -3.65 -2.08
CA LEU A 252 -14.39 -3.46 -1.55
C LEU A 252 -14.88 -2.02 -1.80
N ASP A 253 -14.04 -1.02 -1.49
CA ASP A 253 -14.35 0.38 -1.71
C ASP A 253 -14.64 0.65 -3.19
N VAL A 254 -13.77 0.18 -4.10
CA VAL A 254 -13.95 0.31 -5.55
C VAL A 254 -15.24 -0.34 -6.02
N LEU A 255 -15.54 -1.56 -5.59
CA LEU A 255 -16.76 -2.28 -5.99
C LEU A 255 -18.01 -1.52 -5.57
N VAL A 256 -18.05 -1.05 -4.31
CA VAL A 256 -19.16 -0.25 -3.80
C VAL A 256 -19.28 1.07 -4.59
N GLY A 257 -18.19 1.83 -4.71
CA GLY A 257 -18.21 3.12 -5.39
C GLY A 257 -18.59 3.03 -6.86
N VAL A 258 -18.05 2.06 -7.61
CA VAL A 258 -18.39 1.83 -9.02
C VAL A 258 -19.86 1.43 -9.18
N SER A 259 -20.36 0.53 -8.33
CA SER A 259 -21.78 0.11 -8.40
C SER A 259 -22.73 1.29 -8.20
N LEU A 260 -22.45 2.19 -7.26
CA LEU A 260 -23.25 3.38 -6.97
C LEU A 260 -23.12 4.44 -8.07
N LEU A 261 -21.91 4.65 -8.60
CA LEU A 261 -21.69 5.56 -9.73
C LEU A 261 -22.47 5.10 -10.97
N LEU A 262 -22.39 3.82 -11.33
CA LEU A 262 -23.12 3.25 -12.47
C LEU A 262 -24.63 3.37 -12.27
N ALA A 263 -25.15 2.98 -11.10
CA ALA A 263 -26.57 3.08 -10.79
C ALA A 263 -27.07 4.53 -10.88
N GLY A 264 -26.31 5.49 -10.35
CA GLY A 264 -26.67 6.91 -10.44
C GLY A 264 -26.59 7.47 -11.86
N ILE A 265 -25.61 7.06 -12.68
CA ILE A 265 -25.51 7.48 -14.09
C ILE A 265 -26.71 6.94 -14.89
N VAL A 266 -27.07 5.66 -14.71
CA VAL A 266 -28.22 5.05 -15.38
C VAL A 266 -29.52 5.75 -15.00
N ALA A 267 -29.71 6.06 -13.71
CA ALA A 267 -30.89 6.78 -13.24
C ALA A 267 -30.98 8.21 -13.80
N LEU A 268 -29.87 8.94 -13.85
CA LEU A 268 -29.81 10.28 -14.45
C LEU A 268 -30.15 10.27 -15.94
N ASN A 269 -29.68 9.26 -16.68
CA ASN A 269 -29.98 9.11 -18.10
C ASN A 269 -31.46 8.81 -18.34
N ARG A 270 -32.12 8.01 -17.49
CA ARG A 270 -33.57 7.76 -17.59
C ARG A 270 -34.40 9.02 -17.34
N VAL A 271 -34.06 9.81 -16.32
CA VAL A 271 -34.80 11.03 -15.97
C VAL A 271 -34.63 12.14 -17.02
N ARG A 272 -33.46 12.24 -17.66
CA ARG A 272 -33.24 13.19 -18.77
C ARG A 272 -34.12 12.96 -20.00
N MET A 273 -34.70 11.77 -20.16
CA MET A 273 -35.52 11.42 -21.31
C MET A 273 -37.01 11.80 -21.19
N GLU A 274 -37.51 12.12 -19.98
CA GLU A 274 -38.97 12.13 -19.74
C GLU A 274 -39.62 13.46 -19.30
N ILE A 275 -38.91 14.55 -18.98
CA ILE A 275 -39.60 15.69 -18.31
C ILE A 275 -39.21 17.08 -18.84
N PRO A 276 -40.17 17.82 -19.42
CA PRO A 276 -40.20 19.28 -19.46
C PRO A 276 -41.09 19.81 -18.33
N LEU A 277 -40.52 20.40 -17.27
CA LEU A 277 -41.06 21.55 -16.51
C LEU A 277 -40.14 21.87 -15.30
N GLU A 278 -39.96 23.17 -15.03
CA GLU A 278 -39.11 23.79 -13.98
C GLU A 278 -37.58 23.79 -14.21
N LYS A 279 -37.19 24.31 -15.40
CA LYS A 279 -35.83 24.27 -15.97
C LYS A 279 -34.72 24.87 -15.10
N GLU A 280 -34.89 26.06 -14.51
CA GLU A 280 -33.73 26.82 -14.01
C GLU A 280 -33.08 26.23 -12.74
N ASN A 281 -33.88 25.81 -11.76
CA ASN A 281 -33.37 25.22 -10.53
C ASN A 281 -32.90 23.77 -10.74
N GLN A 282 -33.56 23.03 -11.63
CA GLN A 282 -33.14 21.68 -12.06
C GLN A 282 -31.79 21.72 -12.79
N ASP A 283 -31.58 22.68 -13.69
CA ASP A 283 -30.33 22.80 -14.45
C ASP A 283 -29.12 23.12 -13.54
N LYS A 284 -29.33 23.92 -12.49
CA LYS A 284 -28.29 24.21 -11.47
C LYS A 284 -27.93 22.94 -10.69
N LEU A 285 -28.92 22.17 -10.24
CA LEU A 285 -28.71 20.91 -9.53
C LEU A 285 -28.01 19.85 -10.41
N VAL A 286 -28.43 19.71 -11.66
CA VAL A 286 -27.85 18.75 -12.61
C VAL A 286 -26.40 19.10 -12.94
N LYS A 287 -26.08 20.38 -13.20
CA LYS A 287 -24.69 20.82 -13.43
C LYS A 287 -23.80 20.55 -12.21
N PHE A 288 -24.34 20.81 -11.03
CA PHE A 288 -23.66 20.53 -9.77
C PHE A 288 -23.37 19.03 -9.57
N MET A 289 -24.36 18.17 -9.84
CA MET A 289 -24.19 16.73 -9.74
C MET A 289 -23.25 16.15 -10.80
N ILE A 290 -23.26 16.68 -12.02
CA ILE A 290 -22.30 16.29 -13.07
C ILE A 290 -20.87 16.60 -12.62
N ARG A 291 -20.64 17.78 -12.01
CA ARG A 291 -19.31 18.15 -11.50
C ARG A 291 -18.78 17.16 -10.46
N ILE A 292 -19.62 16.77 -9.50
CA ILE A 292 -19.24 15.79 -8.46
C ILE A 292 -19.01 14.41 -9.09
N GLY A 293 -19.88 13.99 -10.02
CA GLY A 293 -19.72 12.71 -10.72
C GLY A 293 -18.41 12.64 -11.53
N VAL A 294 -18.07 13.71 -12.26
CA VAL A 294 -16.81 13.82 -13.00
C VAL A 294 -15.61 13.74 -12.05
N PHE A 295 -15.66 14.44 -10.91
CA PHE A 295 -14.60 14.36 -9.90
C PHE A 295 -14.40 12.93 -9.39
N SER A 296 -15.50 12.22 -9.07
CA SER A 296 -15.45 10.83 -8.60
C SER A 296 -14.90 9.87 -9.66
N VAL A 297 -15.25 10.06 -10.95
CA VAL A 297 -14.72 9.23 -12.06
C VAL A 297 -13.25 9.52 -12.33
N LEU A 298 -12.83 10.79 -12.28
CA LEU A 298 -11.42 11.16 -12.44
C LEU A 298 -10.54 10.54 -11.36
N TYR A 299 -11.05 10.42 -10.12
CA TYR A 299 -10.35 9.72 -9.04
C TYR A 299 -10.37 8.19 -9.17
N LEU A 300 -11.42 7.62 -9.75
CA LEU A 300 -11.50 6.17 -9.96
C LEU A 300 -10.33 5.67 -10.81
N VAL A 301 -9.86 6.45 -11.80
CA VAL A 301 -8.74 6.08 -12.68
C VAL A 301 -7.45 5.78 -11.90
N PRO A 302 -6.85 6.72 -11.12
CA PRO A 302 -5.65 6.42 -10.35
C PRO A 302 -5.88 5.34 -9.28
N LEU A 303 -7.08 5.25 -8.68
CA LEU A 303 -7.38 4.19 -7.72
C LEU A 303 -7.35 2.80 -8.37
N LEU A 304 -7.93 2.65 -9.57
CA LEU A 304 -7.85 1.41 -10.34
C LEU A 304 -6.41 1.09 -10.76
N THR A 305 -5.61 2.09 -11.11
CA THR A 305 -4.18 1.91 -11.39
C THR A 305 -3.45 1.36 -10.16
N VAL A 306 -3.68 1.92 -8.97
CA VAL A 306 -3.07 1.44 -7.71
C VAL A 306 -3.48 0.01 -7.41
N VAL A 307 -4.78 -0.31 -7.50
CA VAL A 307 -5.28 -1.69 -7.33
C VAL A 307 -4.64 -2.62 -8.36
N GLY A 308 -4.54 -2.20 -9.63
CA GLY A 308 -3.86 -2.95 -10.69
C GLY A 308 -2.38 -3.22 -10.38
N CYS A 309 -1.66 -2.23 -9.86
CA CYS A 309 -0.27 -2.39 -9.42
C CYS A 309 -0.15 -3.43 -8.30
N TYR A 310 -1.02 -3.37 -7.28
CA TYR A 310 -1.02 -4.37 -6.20
C TYR A 310 -1.40 -5.78 -6.69
N LEU A 311 -2.36 -5.89 -7.63
CA LEU A 311 -2.73 -7.16 -8.25
C LEU A 311 -1.57 -7.75 -9.06
N TYR A 312 -0.84 -6.89 -9.78
CA TYR A 312 0.35 -7.27 -10.52
C TYR A 312 1.45 -7.73 -9.57
N GLU A 313 1.77 -6.92 -8.57
CA GLU A 313 2.79 -7.22 -7.58
C GLU A 313 2.52 -8.54 -6.85
N GLN A 314 1.31 -8.78 -6.34
CA GLN A 314 1.02 -10.05 -5.66
C GLN A 314 1.19 -11.28 -6.57
N THR A 315 0.98 -11.13 -7.88
CA THR A 315 1.01 -12.24 -8.83
C THR A 315 2.45 -12.57 -9.22
N TYR A 316 3.28 -11.54 -9.41
CA TYR A 316 4.65 -11.70 -9.86
C TYR A 316 5.69 -11.74 -8.72
N ARG A 317 5.32 -11.38 -7.47
CA ARG A 317 6.27 -11.35 -6.35
C ARG A 317 6.96 -12.70 -6.13
N SER A 318 6.23 -13.82 -6.18
CA SER A 318 6.84 -15.16 -6.03
C SER A 318 7.90 -15.46 -7.11
N ILE A 319 7.77 -14.88 -8.31
CA ILE A 319 8.73 -15.07 -9.41
C ILE A 319 9.97 -14.20 -9.14
N TRP A 320 9.80 -12.96 -8.69
CA TRP A 320 10.92 -12.07 -8.35
C TRP A 320 11.75 -12.63 -7.19
N GLU A 321 11.08 -13.16 -6.17
CA GLU A 321 11.71 -13.73 -4.99
C GLU A 321 12.52 -15.01 -5.28
N THR A 322 12.15 -15.79 -6.30
CA THR A 322 12.83 -17.04 -6.67
C THR A 322 13.94 -16.86 -7.72
N THR A 323 13.86 -15.82 -8.56
CA THR A 323 14.84 -15.60 -9.63
C THR A 323 16.08 -14.83 -9.18
N LEU A 324 15.95 -13.93 -8.21
CA LEU A 324 17.06 -13.08 -7.77
C LEU A 324 18.14 -13.79 -6.92
N PRO A 325 17.85 -14.75 -6.02
CA PRO A 325 18.85 -15.37 -5.15
C PRO A 325 20.03 -16.01 -5.89
N HIS A 326 19.83 -16.44 -7.14
CA HIS A 326 20.87 -17.07 -7.97
C HIS A 326 21.80 -16.08 -8.69
N SER A 327 21.49 -14.78 -8.64
CA SER A 327 22.20 -13.73 -9.40
C SER A 327 22.98 -12.75 -8.54
N LEU A 328 22.88 -12.85 -7.21
CA LEU A 328 23.67 -12.04 -6.29
C LEU A 328 25.02 -12.73 -6.02
N PRO A 329 26.16 -12.10 -6.34
CA PRO A 329 27.44 -12.52 -5.79
C PRO A 329 27.41 -12.16 -4.30
N PHE A 330 27.02 -13.11 -3.45
CA PHE A 330 27.37 -13.02 -2.04
C PHE A 330 28.90 -13.19 -1.98
N PRO A 331 29.65 -12.20 -1.46
CA PRO A 331 31.10 -12.30 -1.36
C PRO A 331 31.56 -13.42 -0.42
#